data_AF-A0AB36B3P2-F1
#
_entry.id   AF-A0AB36B3P2-F1
#
_cell.length_a   1.000
_cell.length_b   1.000
_cell.length_c   1.000
_cell.angle_alpha   90.00
_cell.angle_beta   90.00
_cell.angle_gamma   90.00
#
_symmetry.space_group_name_H-M   'P 1'
#
loop_
_entity.id
_entity.type
_entity.pdbx_description
1 polymer ?
#
loop_
_entity_poly.entity_id
_entity_poly.type
_entity_poly.pdbx_seq_one_letter_code
_entity_poly.pdbx_strand_id
1 'polypeptide(L)'
;MNVSRDRLSVIGKLIGIYREERRMNTQNSFTLKKFCDGICSINTLKNIEAGGLSRSEDVYIELLDKLDLKFGEFPVIDEVLDRLLMKLYKAIEFYDIDEIELVSDKMIRVLKEVNKYVYYSEVESIVNDLRDYYFKDGYIDDVVYQKYRSILYQFELKYMDLLRILMFPKIECNSINNHNEYIEEIEFIKLSDAKLSCIRLNLLHYYYTQNKYLEMKNEIESLESHFMRESNHIRLLDTYNYAIVMLTDVNIDWSSKYLNRIEELVSECNLPKIKICEVYANIGCIFHMIKDYAKSLVYYEKMLTYGFNTLTNLIYMADCQNRLGRPIKMPIIENFEYDKYPIDLKCMFKYFTLSEDTPVFIKQNYILKKILPYLHDKELIEIFRFELLKLLNYTNQYKLLHVFETGIQQKF
;
A
#
# COMPACT_ATOMS: atom_id res chain seq x y z
N MET A 1 18.30 33.45 -17.55
CA MET A 1 18.57 32.51 -16.44
C MET A 1 18.79 31.19 -17.15
N ASN A 2 20.02 30.71 -17.32
CA ASN A 2 20.27 29.60 -18.24
C ASN A 2 19.71 28.31 -17.66
N VAL A 3 18.60 27.83 -18.21
CA VAL A 3 18.01 26.55 -17.82
C VAL A 3 18.64 25.42 -18.64
N SER A 4 19.00 24.33 -17.99
CA SER A 4 19.60 23.16 -18.62
C SER A 4 18.66 22.55 -19.67
N ARG A 5 19.24 21.96 -20.73
CA ARG A 5 18.45 21.36 -21.83
C ARG A 5 17.53 20.24 -21.34
N ASP A 6 17.97 19.49 -20.34
CA ASP A 6 17.19 18.41 -19.74
C ASP A 6 16.02 18.99 -18.94
N ARG A 7 16.26 20.01 -18.09
CA ARG A 7 15.20 20.74 -17.36
C ARG A 7 14.19 21.37 -18.32
N LEU A 8 14.64 21.95 -19.45
CA LEU A 8 13.75 22.49 -20.48
C LEU A 8 12.82 21.43 -21.08
N SER A 9 13.35 20.23 -21.36
CA SER A 9 12.56 19.12 -21.88
C SER A 9 11.50 18.69 -20.87
N VAL A 10 11.87 18.55 -19.60
CA VAL A 10 10.94 18.20 -18.50
C VAL A 10 9.86 19.27 -18.35
N ILE A 11 10.23 20.56 -18.28
CA ILE A 11 9.28 21.68 -18.18
C ILE A 11 8.30 21.68 -19.35
N GLY A 12 8.78 21.44 -20.58
CA GLY A 12 7.93 21.37 -21.76
C GLY A 12 6.84 20.30 -21.64
N LYS A 13 7.21 19.11 -21.17
CA LYS A 13 6.25 18.02 -20.91
C LYS A 13 5.26 18.37 -19.81
N LEU A 14 5.73 18.98 -18.71
CA LEU A 14 4.87 19.44 -17.62
C LEU A 14 3.83 20.47 -18.11
N ILE A 15 4.21 21.41 -18.97
CA ILE A 15 3.25 22.36 -19.58
C ILE A 15 2.10 21.60 -20.27
N GLY A 16 2.40 20.53 -21.02
CA GLY A 16 1.38 19.72 -21.68
C GLY A 16 0.43 19.03 -20.69
N ILE A 17 0.98 18.48 -19.62
CA ILE A 17 0.21 17.80 -18.55
C ILE A 17 -0.73 18.80 -17.87
N TYR A 18 -0.19 19.92 -17.37
CA TYR A 18 -0.98 20.96 -16.71
C TYR A 18 -2.04 21.58 -17.64
N ARG A 19 -1.74 21.72 -18.94
CA ARG A 19 -2.70 22.21 -19.93
C ARG A 19 -3.87 21.25 -20.09
N GLU A 20 -3.62 19.96 -20.24
CA GLU A 20 -4.70 18.97 -20.38
C GLU A 20 -5.52 18.85 -19.08
N GLU A 21 -4.89 18.88 -17.91
CA GLU A 21 -5.60 18.93 -16.61
C GLU A 21 -6.58 20.12 -16.54
N ARG A 22 -6.10 21.34 -16.84
CA ARG A 22 -6.97 22.54 -16.85
C ARG A 22 -8.04 22.48 -17.94
N ARG A 23 -7.78 21.79 -19.06
CA ARG A 23 -8.76 21.60 -20.14
C ARG A 23 -9.89 20.66 -19.74
N MET A 24 -9.61 19.59 -19.01
CA MET A 24 -10.66 18.70 -18.47
C MET A 24 -11.58 19.48 -17.52
N ASN A 25 -11.04 20.47 -16.81
CA ASN A 25 -11.81 21.34 -15.91
C ASN A 25 -12.50 22.52 -16.63
N THR A 26 -11.94 23.02 -17.75
CA THR A 26 -12.46 24.17 -18.52
C THR A 26 -12.27 23.96 -20.03
N GLN A 27 -13.36 23.74 -20.77
CA GLN A 27 -13.28 23.21 -22.14
C GLN A 27 -12.65 24.14 -23.19
N ASN A 28 -12.65 25.46 -22.97
CA ASN A 28 -12.47 26.41 -24.07
C ASN A 28 -11.17 27.20 -24.12
N SER A 29 -10.41 27.41 -23.03
CA SER A 29 -9.19 28.25 -23.02
C SER A 29 -7.90 27.46 -23.23
N PHE A 30 -7.88 26.18 -22.84
CA PHE A 30 -6.67 25.32 -22.83
C PHE A 30 -6.56 24.39 -24.05
N THR A 31 -7.34 24.64 -25.10
CA THR A 31 -7.11 24.01 -26.40
C THR A 31 -5.77 24.46 -26.98
N LEU A 32 -5.07 23.60 -27.72
CA LEU A 32 -3.76 23.92 -28.33
C LEU A 32 -3.77 25.29 -29.02
N LYS A 33 -4.79 25.57 -29.84
CA LYS A 33 -4.90 26.80 -30.63
C LYS A 33 -4.97 28.06 -29.75
N LYS A 34 -5.75 28.03 -28.66
CA LYS A 34 -5.92 29.19 -27.78
C LYS A 34 -4.81 29.32 -26.75
N PHE A 35 -4.26 28.19 -26.31
CA PHE A 35 -3.18 28.18 -25.34
C PHE A 35 -1.88 28.75 -25.92
N CYS A 36 -1.51 28.39 -27.16
CA CYS A 36 -0.33 28.97 -27.83
C CYS A 36 -0.59 30.32 -28.53
N ASP A 37 -1.83 30.81 -28.53
CA ASP A 37 -2.20 32.04 -29.24
C ASP A 37 -1.39 33.24 -28.72
N GLY A 38 -0.80 33.99 -29.66
CA GLY A 38 0.11 35.10 -29.40
C GLY A 38 1.53 34.72 -28.95
N ILE A 39 1.81 33.43 -28.70
CA ILE A 39 3.09 32.97 -28.12
C ILE A 39 3.91 32.19 -29.15
N CYS A 40 3.34 31.11 -29.69
CA CYS A 40 4.04 30.21 -30.62
C CYS A 40 3.09 29.46 -31.54
N SER A 41 3.63 28.72 -32.52
CA SER A 41 2.81 27.89 -33.41
C SER A 41 2.30 26.63 -32.71
N ILE A 42 1.16 26.08 -33.15
CA ILE A 42 0.62 24.80 -32.62
C ILE A 42 1.65 23.67 -32.74
N ASN A 43 2.44 23.63 -33.82
CA ASN A 43 3.47 22.62 -34.00
C ASN A 43 4.63 22.81 -33.01
N THR A 44 4.98 24.06 -32.71
CA THR A 44 5.97 24.38 -31.68
C THR A 44 5.48 23.92 -30.31
N LEU A 45 4.23 24.21 -29.96
CA LEU A 45 3.64 23.75 -28.70
C LEU A 45 3.63 22.22 -28.60
N LYS A 46 3.15 21.51 -29.63
CA LYS A 46 3.18 20.04 -29.65
C LYS A 46 4.59 19.48 -29.51
N ASN A 47 5.58 20.10 -30.14
CA ASN A 47 6.96 19.70 -30.02
C ASN A 47 7.48 19.91 -28.59
N ILE A 48 7.18 21.05 -27.96
CA ILE A 48 7.55 21.35 -26.57
C ILE A 48 6.90 20.34 -25.61
N GLU A 49 5.61 20.07 -25.76
CA GLU A 49 4.86 19.11 -24.92
C GLU A 49 5.36 17.67 -25.08
N ALA A 50 5.93 17.33 -26.23
CA ALA A 50 6.62 16.05 -26.46
C ALA A 50 8.05 16.00 -25.88
N GLY A 51 8.52 17.09 -25.23
CA GLY A 51 9.87 17.21 -24.69
C GLY A 51 10.91 17.78 -25.66
N GLY A 52 10.48 18.27 -26.82
CA GLY A 52 11.32 19.02 -27.74
C GLY A 52 11.68 20.41 -27.21
N LEU A 53 12.71 21.01 -27.78
CA LEU A 53 13.23 22.30 -27.32
C LEU A 53 12.73 23.46 -28.20
N SER A 54 12.29 24.53 -27.56
CA SER A 54 12.12 25.83 -28.22
C SER A 54 13.47 26.52 -28.40
N ARG A 55 13.55 27.44 -29.37
CA ARG A 55 14.73 28.31 -29.56
C ARG A 55 14.77 29.48 -28.58
N SER A 56 13.64 29.85 -27.99
CA SER A 56 13.53 30.94 -27.02
C SER A 56 12.94 30.45 -25.70
N GLU A 57 13.57 30.84 -24.60
CA GLU A 57 13.07 30.65 -23.23
C GLU A 57 11.78 31.43 -22.97
N ASP A 58 11.58 32.57 -23.65
CA ASP A 58 10.38 33.42 -23.49
C ASP A 58 9.09 32.66 -23.79
N VAL A 59 9.14 31.71 -24.73
CA VAL A 59 8.01 30.83 -25.04
C VAL A 59 7.60 30.01 -23.81
N TYR A 60 8.55 29.50 -23.03
CA TYR A 60 8.23 28.74 -21.82
C TYR A 60 7.66 29.64 -20.73
N ILE A 61 8.20 30.85 -20.57
CA ILE A 61 7.74 31.84 -19.60
C ILE A 61 6.27 32.19 -19.88
N GLU A 62 5.94 32.60 -21.11
CA GLU A 62 4.59 33.01 -21.47
C GLU A 62 3.56 31.87 -21.37
N LEU A 63 3.96 30.63 -21.70
CA LEU A 63 3.08 29.46 -21.56
C LEU A 63 2.83 29.11 -20.08
N LEU A 64 3.85 29.20 -19.23
CA LEU A 64 3.72 28.93 -17.79
C LEU A 64 2.95 30.03 -17.07
N ASP A 65 3.06 31.28 -17.50
CA ASP A 65 2.26 32.40 -16.96
C ASP A 65 0.76 32.15 -17.17
N LYS A 66 0.34 31.56 -18.30
CA LYS A 66 -1.07 31.12 -18.52
C LYS A 66 -1.52 30.00 -17.57
N LEU A 67 -0.57 29.32 -16.93
CA LEU A 67 -0.79 28.28 -15.92
C LEU A 67 -0.55 28.77 -14.49
N ASP A 68 -0.32 30.07 -14.29
CA ASP A 68 0.03 30.68 -12.99
C ASP A 68 1.29 30.08 -12.35
N LEU A 69 2.21 29.59 -13.19
CA LEU A 69 3.46 28.95 -12.80
C LEU A 69 4.66 29.72 -13.35
N LYS A 70 5.82 29.54 -12.73
CA LYS A 70 7.06 30.23 -13.09
C LYS A 70 8.06 29.30 -13.76
N PHE A 71 8.85 29.89 -14.64
CA PHE A 71 9.98 29.27 -15.31
C PHE A 71 11.29 29.55 -14.56
N GLY A 72 12.11 28.54 -14.31
CA GLY A 72 13.42 28.73 -13.69
C GLY A 72 14.09 27.44 -13.22
N GLU A 73 15.39 27.56 -12.95
CA GLU A 73 16.25 26.53 -12.40
C GLU A 73 17.21 27.17 -11.39
N PHE A 74 17.40 26.51 -10.26
CA PHE A 74 18.20 26.98 -9.14
C PHE A 74 19.20 25.90 -8.73
N PRO A 75 20.42 25.89 -9.31
CA PRO A 75 21.41 24.84 -9.05
C PRO A 75 21.73 24.63 -7.56
N VAL A 76 21.75 25.71 -6.78
CA VAL A 76 21.98 25.65 -5.33
C VAL A 76 20.87 24.87 -4.61
N ILE A 77 19.62 25.01 -5.06
CA ILE A 77 18.49 24.23 -4.54
C ILE A 77 18.61 22.78 -4.98
N ASP A 78 18.95 22.54 -6.25
CA ASP A 78 19.12 21.19 -6.80
C ASP A 78 20.19 20.40 -6.03
N GLU A 79 21.34 21.01 -5.72
CA GLU A 79 22.41 20.39 -4.92
C GLU A 79 21.97 20.08 -3.47
N VAL A 80 21.08 20.88 -2.90
CA VAL A 80 20.49 20.60 -1.59
C VAL A 80 19.51 19.44 -1.69
N LEU A 81 18.64 19.46 -2.70
CA LEU A 81 17.65 18.40 -2.94
C LEU A 81 18.33 17.06 -3.22
N ASP A 82 19.42 17.01 -3.98
CA ASP A 82 20.15 15.77 -4.27
C ASP A 82 20.71 15.13 -2.99
N ARG A 83 21.30 15.95 -2.10
CA ARG A 83 21.80 15.47 -0.82
C ARG A 83 20.68 14.98 0.10
N LEU A 84 19.55 15.67 0.12
CA LEU A 84 18.39 15.25 0.91
C LEU A 84 17.74 14.00 0.33
N LEU A 85 17.61 13.90 -0.98
CA LEU A 85 17.05 12.74 -1.67
C LEU A 85 17.88 11.47 -1.44
N MET A 86 19.22 11.57 -1.46
CA MET A 86 20.08 10.44 -1.09
C MET A 86 19.83 9.96 0.35
N LYS A 87 19.63 10.89 1.29
CA LYS A 87 19.31 10.55 2.68
C LYS A 87 17.92 9.92 2.79
N LEU A 88 16.94 10.50 2.10
CA LEU A 88 15.56 10.01 2.06
C LEU A 88 15.52 8.58 1.50
N TYR A 89 16.24 8.30 0.42
CA TYR A 89 16.35 6.97 -0.14
C TYR A 89 16.98 5.95 0.80
N LYS A 90 18.04 6.34 1.51
CA LYS A 90 18.60 5.48 2.55
C LYS A 90 17.58 5.22 3.67
N ALA A 91 16.87 6.24 4.13
CA ALA A 91 15.87 6.11 5.19
C ALA A 91 14.71 5.18 4.75
N ILE A 92 14.22 5.33 3.52
CA ILE A 92 13.22 4.45 2.92
C ILE A 92 13.71 3.01 2.82
N GLU A 93 14.94 2.80 2.33
CA GLU A 93 15.52 1.47 2.17
C GLU A 93 15.57 0.74 3.53
N PHE A 94 15.95 1.43 4.59
CA PHE A 94 16.04 0.89 5.95
C PHE A 94 14.74 1.00 6.77
N TYR A 95 13.66 1.53 6.18
CA TYR A 95 12.38 1.76 6.84
C TYR A 95 12.52 2.59 8.13
N ASP A 96 13.41 3.60 8.11
CA ASP A 96 13.61 4.55 9.19
C ASP A 96 12.55 5.66 9.10
N ILE A 97 11.39 5.40 9.71
CA ILE A 97 10.23 6.30 9.66
C ILE A 97 10.60 7.69 10.20
N ASP A 98 11.31 7.80 11.31
CA ASP A 98 11.64 9.11 11.89
C ASP A 98 12.54 9.94 10.96
N GLU A 99 13.54 9.31 10.33
CA GLU A 99 14.42 10.01 9.37
C GLU A 99 13.67 10.34 8.06
N ILE A 100 12.75 9.49 7.59
CA ILE A 100 11.88 9.80 6.45
C ILE A 100 11.08 11.09 6.72
N GLU A 101 10.54 11.26 7.93
CA GLU A 101 9.77 12.47 8.28
C GLU A 101 10.68 13.68 8.23
N LEU A 102 11.78 13.59 8.96
CA LEU A 102 12.71 14.66 9.17
C LEU A 102 13.29 15.18 7.85
N VAL A 103 13.63 14.26 6.94
CA VAL A 103 14.20 14.61 5.63
C VAL A 103 13.12 15.17 4.71
N SER A 104 11.92 14.57 4.69
CA SER A 104 10.79 15.07 3.88
C SER A 104 10.42 16.50 4.28
N ASP A 105 10.31 16.77 5.59
CA ASP A 105 10.05 18.09 6.14
C ASP A 105 11.10 19.13 5.71
N LYS A 106 12.38 18.74 5.71
CA LYS A 106 13.48 19.60 5.26
C LYS A 106 13.38 19.90 3.78
N MET A 107 13.09 18.90 2.95
CA MET A 107 12.89 19.07 1.50
C MET A 107 11.72 20.02 1.23
N ILE A 108 10.57 19.81 1.87
CA ILE A 108 9.39 20.68 1.74
C ILE A 108 9.72 22.12 2.14
N ARG A 109 10.45 22.36 3.24
CA ARG A 109 10.86 23.71 3.66
C ARG A 109 11.73 24.41 2.61
N VAL A 110 12.66 23.69 1.99
CA VAL A 110 13.51 24.24 0.91
C VAL A 110 12.67 24.57 -0.33
N LEU A 111 11.73 23.69 -0.67
CA LEU A 111 10.89 23.83 -1.87
C LEU A 111 9.84 24.94 -1.74
N LYS A 112 9.37 25.26 -0.53
CA LYS A 112 8.41 26.35 -0.27
C LYS A 112 8.87 27.71 -0.82
N GLU A 113 10.17 27.98 -0.81
CA GLU A 113 10.73 29.23 -1.35
C GLU A 113 10.63 29.33 -2.88
N VAL A 114 10.46 28.19 -3.56
CA VAL A 114 10.42 28.08 -5.03
C VAL A 114 9.19 27.32 -5.54
N ASN A 115 8.14 27.17 -4.73
CA ASN A 115 6.96 26.37 -5.08
C ASN A 115 6.11 26.93 -6.23
N LYS A 116 6.35 28.18 -6.65
CA LYS A 116 5.70 28.74 -7.84
C LYS A 116 6.34 28.28 -9.13
N TYR A 117 7.53 27.68 -9.08
CA TYR A 117 8.25 27.21 -10.25
C TYR A 117 7.83 25.77 -10.58
N VAL A 118 7.39 25.55 -11.82
CA VAL A 118 6.68 24.32 -12.23
C VAL A 118 7.43 23.03 -11.91
N TYR A 119 8.76 23.01 -12.04
CA TYR A 119 9.53 21.81 -11.71
C TYR A 119 9.56 21.55 -10.20
N TYR A 120 9.78 22.60 -9.40
CA TYR A 120 9.90 22.47 -7.95
C TYR A 120 8.57 22.22 -7.26
N SER A 121 7.45 22.74 -7.81
CA SER A 121 6.11 22.41 -7.34
C SER A 121 5.79 20.93 -7.47
N GLU A 122 6.27 20.27 -8.54
CA GLU A 122 6.12 18.82 -8.71
C GLU A 122 6.92 18.05 -7.67
N VAL A 123 8.19 18.41 -7.47
CA VAL A 123 9.02 17.77 -6.44
C VAL A 123 8.39 17.95 -5.05
N GLU A 124 7.85 19.14 -4.75
CA GLU A 124 7.18 19.40 -3.47
C GLU A 124 5.94 18.53 -3.30
N SER A 125 5.13 18.37 -4.35
CA SER A 125 3.92 17.53 -4.32
C SER A 125 4.28 16.07 -4.05
N ILE A 126 5.27 15.53 -4.77
CA ILE A 126 5.74 14.15 -4.61
C ILE A 126 6.24 13.90 -3.18
N VAL A 127 7.04 14.83 -2.62
CA VAL A 127 7.57 14.69 -1.26
C VAL A 127 6.47 14.82 -0.20
N ASN A 128 5.49 15.71 -0.40
CA ASN A 128 4.33 15.81 0.50
C ASN A 128 3.50 14.52 0.51
N ASP A 129 3.20 13.97 -0.66
CA ASP A 129 2.41 12.73 -0.76
C ASP A 129 3.17 11.55 -0.17
N LEU A 130 4.49 11.47 -0.40
CA LEU A 130 5.35 10.46 0.21
C LEU A 130 5.35 10.56 1.74
N ARG A 131 5.43 11.77 2.28
CA ARG A 131 5.32 12.01 3.72
C ARG A 131 3.95 11.53 4.21
N ASP A 132 2.86 11.95 3.57
CA ASP A 132 1.52 11.55 3.99
C ASP A 132 1.29 10.04 3.89
N TYR A 133 1.89 9.37 2.91
CA TYR A 133 1.90 7.90 2.81
C TYR A 133 2.54 7.24 4.03
N TYR A 134 3.76 7.63 4.43
CA TYR A 134 4.44 6.99 5.57
C TYR A 134 3.87 7.39 6.94
N PHE A 135 3.37 8.62 7.11
CA PHE A 135 2.97 9.15 8.44
C PHE A 135 1.48 9.13 8.71
N LYS A 136 0.65 9.24 7.66
CA LYS A 136 -0.80 9.32 7.80
C LYS A 136 -1.52 8.10 7.23
N ASP A 137 -0.78 7.13 6.70
CA ASP A 137 -1.34 6.02 5.91
C ASP A 137 -2.25 6.55 4.79
N GLY A 138 -1.81 7.67 4.18
CA GLY A 138 -2.54 8.41 3.17
C GLY A 138 -2.23 7.90 1.76
N TYR A 139 -3.26 7.53 1.03
CA TYR A 139 -3.14 7.15 -0.38
C TYR A 139 -3.39 8.36 -1.29
N ILE A 140 -2.64 8.45 -2.38
CA ILE A 140 -2.92 9.42 -3.43
C ILE A 140 -4.29 9.15 -4.06
N ASP A 141 -5.00 10.21 -4.46
CA ASP A 141 -6.28 10.09 -5.14
C ASP A 141 -6.11 9.75 -6.64
N ASP A 142 -7.22 9.53 -7.35
CA ASP A 142 -7.19 9.18 -8.78
C ASP A 142 -6.64 10.31 -9.66
N VAL A 143 -6.83 11.57 -9.28
CA VAL A 143 -6.33 12.72 -10.05
C VAL A 143 -4.81 12.77 -9.96
N VAL A 144 -4.28 12.66 -8.74
CA VAL A 144 -2.83 12.61 -8.48
C VAL A 144 -2.21 11.37 -9.12
N TYR A 145 -2.88 10.22 -9.06
CA TYR A 145 -2.43 9.00 -9.73
C TYR A 145 -2.23 9.18 -11.23
N GLN A 146 -3.23 9.74 -11.94
CA GLN A 146 -3.14 9.94 -13.39
C GLN A 146 -2.02 10.93 -13.75
N LYS A 147 -1.83 11.95 -12.92
CA LYS A 147 -0.71 12.89 -13.06
C LYS A 147 0.63 12.18 -12.91
N TYR A 148 0.83 11.41 -11.83
CA TYR A 148 2.07 10.66 -11.58
C TYR A 148 2.36 9.63 -12.65
N ARG A 149 1.32 8.94 -13.14
CA ARG A 149 1.42 8.05 -14.29
C ARG A 149 1.91 8.78 -15.54
N SER A 150 1.46 10.01 -15.79
CA SER A 150 1.89 10.81 -16.94
C SER A 150 3.35 11.30 -16.82
N ILE A 151 3.84 11.60 -15.62
CA ILE A 151 5.20 12.11 -15.42
C ILE A 151 6.26 11.02 -15.19
N LEU A 152 5.91 9.78 -14.82
CA LEU A 152 6.86 8.76 -14.37
C LEU A 152 8.10 8.59 -15.27
N TYR A 153 7.90 8.53 -16.59
CA TYR A 153 8.97 8.39 -17.59
C TYR A 153 9.40 9.70 -18.26
N GLN A 154 8.81 10.81 -17.82
CA GLN A 154 9.02 12.14 -18.37
C GLN A 154 9.84 13.01 -17.42
N PHE A 155 9.77 12.73 -16.13
CA PHE A 155 10.48 13.39 -15.06
C PHE A 155 11.91 12.85 -14.90
N GLU A 156 12.66 13.44 -13.98
CA GLU A 156 14.05 13.02 -13.76
C GLU A 156 14.13 11.64 -13.10
N LEU A 157 15.05 10.81 -13.63
CA LEU A 157 15.31 9.45 -13.17
C LEU A 157 15.57 9.34 -11.65
N LYS A 158 16.04 10.42 -11.03
CA LYS A 158 16.33 10.44 -9.60
C LYS A 158 15.08 10.38 -8.73
N TYR A 159 13.87 10.70 -9.20
CA TYR A 159 12.63 10.64 -8.39
C TYR A 159 11.69 9.48 -8.75
N MET A 160 12.03 8.68 -9.77
CA MET A 160 11.15 7.61 -10.25
C MET A 160 10.75 6.61 -9.17
N ASP A 161 11.66 6.30 -8.25
CA ASP A 161 11.41 5.36 -7.17
C ASP A 161 10.41 5.91 -6.15
N LEU A 162 10.40 7.23 -5.89
CA LEU A 162 9.36 7.87 -5.07
C LEU A 162 7.97 7.74 -5.71
N LEU A 163 7.88 7.96 -7.02
CA LEU A 163 6.63 7.80 -7.76
C LEU A 163 6.14 6.35 -7.72
N ARG A 164 7.04 5.37 -7.91
CA ARG A 164 6.70 3.94 -7.81
C ARG A 164 6.14 3.56 -6.45
N ILE A 165 6.74 4.09 -5.36
CA ILE A 165 6.25 3.88 -3.99
C ILE A 165 4.81 4.40 -3.84
N LEU A 166 4.52 5.59 -4.36
CA LEU A 166 3.19 6.20 -4.23
C LEU A 166 2.14 5.55 -5.14
N MET A 167 2.54 5.15 -6.34
CA MET A 167 1.63 4.58 -7.34
C MET A 167 1.23 3.14 -7.01
N PHE A 168 2.14 2.32 -6.49
CA PHE A 168 1.90 0.89 -6.29
C PHE A 168 0.66 0.59 -5.41
N PRO A 169 0.52 1.17 -4.21
CA PRO A 169 -0.65 0.88 -3.36
C PRO A 169 -1.95 1.40 -3.98
N LYS A 170 -1.89 2.47 -4.77
CA LYS A 170 -3.05 3.00 -5.49
C LYS A 170 -3.50 2.08 -6.62
N ILE A 171 -2.56 1.42 -7.31
CA ILE A 171 -2.85 0.38 -8.31
C ILE A 171 -3.58 -0.78 -7.64
N GLU A 172 -3.11 -1.26 -6.49
CA GLU A 172 -3.77 -2.34 -5.74
C GLU A 172 -5.22 -1.97 -5.39
N CYS A 173 -5.45 -0.73 -4.94
CA CYS A 173 -6.79 -0.25 -4.60
C CYS A 173 -7.72 -0.10 -5.80
N ASN A 174 -7.23 0.42 -6.92
CA ASN A 174 -8.05 0.69 -8.10
C ASN A 174 -8.40 -0.59 -8.87
N SER A 175 -7.52 -1.60 -8.82
CA SER A 175 -7.65 -2.81 -9.61
C SER A 175 -8.19 -4.02 -8.84
N ILE A 176 -8.76 -3.84 -7.63
CA ILE A 176 -9.31 -4.92 -6.77
C ILE A 176 -10.22 -5.89 -7.56
N ASN A 177 -11.02 -5.36 -8.49
CA ASN A 177 -11.98 -6.14 -9.27
C ASN A 177 -11.54 -6.36 -10.74
N ASN A 178 -10.37 -5.85 -11.15
CA ASN A 178 -9.90 -5.91 -12.53
C ASN A 178 -8.45 -6.36 -12.61
N HIS A 179 -8.27 -7.68 -12.65
CA HIS A 179 -6.95 -8.32 -12.69
C HIS A 179 -6.11 -7.93 -13.91
N ASN A 180 -6.73 -7.67 -15.06
CA ASN A 180 -5.99 -7.30 -16.28
C ASN A 180 -5.42 -5.88 -16.17
N GLU A 181 -6.21 -4.93 -15.67
CA GLU A 181 -5.76 -3.57 -15.40
C GLU A 181 -4.63 -3.55 -14.37
N TYR A 182 -4.73 -4.38 -13.31
CA TYR A 182 -3.65 -4.55 -12.35
C TYR A 182 -2.34 -4.95 -13.04
N ILE A 183 -2.37 -5.97 -13.91
CA ILE A 183 -1.16 -6.43 -14.62
C ILE A 183 -0.60 -5.32 -15.51
N GLU A 184 -1.44 -4.65 -16.31
CA GLU A 184 -1.02 -3.59 -17.21
C GLU A 184 -0.33 -2.45 -16.47
N GLU A 185 -0.87 -2.03 -15.33
CA GLU A 185 -0.30 -0.93 -14.53
C GLU A 185 0.99 -1.34 -13.80
N ILE A 186 1.09 -2.58 -13.30
CA ILE A 186 2.34 -3.10 -12.70
C ILE A 186 3.46 -3.22 -13.75
N GLU A 187 3.14 -3.71 -14.95
CA GLU A 187 4.08 -3.75 -16.07
C GLU A 187 4.47 -2.34 -16.54
N PHE A 188 3.54 -1.38 -16.46
CA PHE A 188 3.82 0.02 -16.75
C PHE A 188 4.82 0.64 -15.78
N ILE A 189 4.72 0.43 -14.46
CA ILE A 189 5.61 1.08 -13.48
C ILE A 189 7.01 0.45 -13.38
N LYS A 190 7.19 -0.78 -13.90
CA LYS A 190 8.47 -1.51 -13.98
C LYS A 190 9.23 -1.57 -12.66
N LEU A 191 8.63 -2.22 -11.66
CA LEU A 191 9.23 -2.38 -10.33
C LEU A 191 10.60 -3.10 -10.34
N SER A 192 10.86 -3.95 -11.35
CA SER A 192 12.16 -4.61 -11.53
C SER A 192 13.32 -3.65 -11.77
N ASP A 193 13.02 -2.47 -12.29
CA ASP A 193 14.01 -1.45 -12.67
C ASP A 193 14.20 -0.42 -11.54
N ALA A 194 13.66 -0.69 -10.34
CA ALA A 194 13.85 0.15 -9.17
C ALA A 194 15.29 0.10 -8.67
N LYS A 195 15.82 1.25 -8.23
CA LYS A 195 17.14 1.32 -7.60
C LYS A 195 17.07 0.89 -6.13
N LEU A 196 15.97 1.23 -5.46
CA LEU A 196 15.67 0.77 -4.10
C LEU A 196 15.25 -0.70 -4.13
N SER A 197 15.96 -1.55 -3.37
CA SER A 197 15.61 -2.96 -3.27
C SER A 197 14.32 -3.16 -2.50
N CYS A 198 13.94 -2.23 -1.60
CA CYS A 198 12.67 -2.33 -0.90
C CYS A 198 11.45 -2.22 -1.84
N ILE A 199 11.55 -1.54 -2.98
CA ILE A 199 10.46 -1.47 -3.97
C ILE A 199 10.25 -2.84 -4.64
N ARG A 200 11.32 -3.63 -4.79
CA ARG A 200 11.22 -4.98 -5.36
C ARG A 200 10.46 -5.95 -4.45
N LEU A 201 10.26 -5.65 -3.16
CA LEU A 201 9.34 -6.43 -2.32
C LEU A 201 7.92 -6.46 -2.89
N ASN A 202 7.48 -5.37 -3.55
CA ASN A 202 6.17 -5.29 -4.18
C ASN A 202 6.05 -6.27 -5.38
N LEU A 203 7.16 -6.68 -5.99
CA LEU A 203 7.16 -7.75 -7.00
C LEU A 203 6.76 -9.09 -6.40
N LEU A 204 7.05 -9.34 -5.12
CA LEU A 204 6.66 -10.58 -4.46
C LEU A 204 5.15 -10.70 -4.37
N HIS A 205 4.46 -9.59 -4.05
CA HIS A 205 3.00 -9.53 -4.09
C HIS A 205 2.48 -9.78 -5.52
N TYR A 206 3.04 -9.08 -6.51
CA TYR A 206 2.68 -9.30 -7.92
C TYR A 206 2.86 -10.77 -8.33
N TYR A 207 4.02 -11.37 -8.07
CA TYR A 207 4.27 -12.77 -8.44
C TYR A 207 3.31 -13.74 -7.75
N TYR A 208 2.98 -13.50 -6.48
CA TYR A 208 1.97 -14.28 -5.76
C TYR A 208 0.59 -14.19 -6.45
N THR A 209 0.09 -12.99 -6.71
CA THR A 209 -1.21 -12.79 -7.39
C THR A 209 -1.27 -13.42 -8.79
N GLN A 210 -0.13 -13.54 -9.47
CA GLN A 210 -0.01 -14.15 -10.79
C GLN A 210 0.34 -15.66 -10.74
N ASN A 211 0.41 -16.27 -9.57
CA ASN A 211 0.86 -17.66 -9.38
C ASN A 211 2.27 -17.94 -9.96
N LYS A 212 3.13 -16.92 -10.05
CA LYS A 212 4.52 -16.98 -10.54
C LYS A 212 5.48 -17.37 -9.41
N TYR A 213 5.27 -18.54 -8.83
CA TYR A 213 5.95 -18.97 -7.60
C TYR A 213 7.45 -19.19 -7.77
N LEU A 214 7.93 -19.56 -8.96
CA LEU A 214 9.36 -19.75 -9.23
C LEU A 214 10.09 -18.41 -9.24
N GLU A 215 9.51 -17.42 -9.92
CA GLU A 215 9.99 -16.04 -9.96
C GLU A 215 9.98 -15.42 -8.56
N MET A 216 8.90 -15.61 -7.80
CA MET A 216 8.80 -15.18 -6.41
C MET A 216 9.92 -15.77 -5.55
N LYS A 217 10.18 -17.08 -5.67
CA LYS A 217 11.26 -17.75 -4.94
C LYS A 217 12.63 -17.17 -5.28
N ASN A 218 12.94 -17.01 -6.56
CA ASN A 218 14.23 -16.45 -7.00
C ASN A 218 14.42 -15.02 -6.48
N GLU A 219 13.35 -14.23 -6.51
CA GLU A 219 13.37 -12.85 -6.01
C GLU A 219 13.55 -12.79 -4.49
N ILE A 220 12.91 -13.69 -3.72
CA ILE A 220 13.12 -13.83 -2.27
C ILE A 220 14.58 -14.15 -1.96
N GLU A 221 15.19 -15.11 -2.66
CA GLU A 221 16.59 -15.49 -2.44
C GLU A 221 17.57 -14.35 -2.78
N SER A 222 17.26 -13.59 -3.84
CA SER A 222 18.01 -12.37 -4.23
C SER A 222 17.92 -11.27 -3.16
N LEU A 223 16.70 -10.95 -2.71
CA LEU A 223 16.44 -9.94 -1.69
C LEU A 223 17.02 -10.31 -0.34
N GLU A 224 16.88 -11.57 0.08
CA GLU A 224 17.51 -12.10 1.29
C GLU A 224 19.04 -11.86 1.25
N SER A 225 19.69 -12.27 0.15
CA SER A 225 21.14 -12.13 0.01
C SER A 225 21.58 -10.66 0.00
N HIS A 226 20.75 -9.76 -0.53
CA HIS A 226 21.00 -8.33 -0.51
C HIS A 226 20.86 -7.74 0.90
N PHE A 227 19.72 -7.95 1.56
CA PHE A 227 19.45 -7.37 2.88
C PHE A 227 20.34 -7.94 3.99
N MET A 228 20.79 -9.20 3.87
CA MET A 228 21.82 -9.74 4.76
C MET A 228 23.15 -8.99 4.60
N ARG A 229 23.59 -8.71 3.37
CA ARG A 229 24.84 -7.96 3.12
C ARG A 229 24.77 -6.54 3.65
N GLU A 230 23.63 -5.88 3.48
CA GLU A 230 23.39 -4.52 3.96
C GLU A 230 23.07 -4.46 5.46
N SER A 231 22.98 -5.60 6.16
CA SER A 231 22.52 -5.68 7.56
C SER A 231 21.17 -4.99 7.80
N ASN A 232 20.27 -5.06 6.80
CA ASN A 232 18.94 -4.46 6.85
C ASN A 232 17.92 -5.48 7.37
N HIS A 233 17.92 -5.68 8.69
CA HIS A 233 17.09 -6.69 9.36
C HIS A 233 15.58 -6.44 9.21
N ILE A 234 15.15 -5.18 9.07
CA ILE A 234 13.74 -4.84 8.89
C ILE A 234 13.25 -5.32 7.52
N ARG A 235 13.99 -5.03 6.45
CA ARG A 235 13.62 -5.51 5.10
C ARG A 235 13.83 -7.00 4.90
N LEU A 236 14.76 -7.59 5.65
CA LEU A 236 14.90 -9.04 5.70
C LEU A 236 13.65 -9.68 6.32
N LEU A 237 13.10 -9.10 7.40
CA LEU A 237 11.84 -9.53 7.99
C LEU A 237 10.66 -9.37 7.00
N ASP A 238 10.56 -8.23 6.31
CA ASP A 238 9.54 -8.02 5.26
C ASP A 238 9.65 -9.10 4.15
N THR A 239 10.87 -9.45 3.74
CA THR A 239 11.13 -10.50 2.74
C THR A 239 10.65 -11.87 3.22
N TYR A 240 10.95 -12.22 4.47
CA TYR A 240 10.51 -13.48 5.05
C TYR A 240 9.00 -13.55 5.26
N ASN A 241 8.35 -12.41 5.55
CA ASN A 241 6.91 -12.31 5.62
C ASN A 241 6.23 -12.67 4.29
N TYR A 242 6.81 -12.29 3.15
CA TYR A 242 6.32 -12.78 1.85
C TYR A 242 6.65 -14.25 1.60
N ALA A 243 7.83 -14.71 2.04
CA ALA A 243 8.25 -16.10 1.86
C ALA A 243 7.31 -17.09 2.56
N ILE A 244 6.83 -16.75 3.77
CA ILE A 244 5.87 -17.57 4.50
C ILE A 244 4.51 -17.63 3.81
N VAL A 245 4.08 -16.64 3.02
CA VAL A 245 2.79 -16.72 2.30
C VAL A 245 2.78 -17.90 1.33
N MET A 246 3.94 -18.29 0.78
CA MET A 246 4.06 -19.48 -0.06
C MET A 246 3.84 -20.82 0.69
N LEU A 247 3.68 -20.80 2.03
CA LEU A 247 3.30 -21.95 2.85
C LEU A 247 2.02 -22.63 2.37
N THR A 248 1.07 -21.86 1.86
CA THR A 248 -0.24 -22.38 1.43
C THR A 248 -0.16 -23.17 0.11
N ASP A 249 0.84 -22.90 -0.73
CA ASP A 249 0.75 -23.23 -2.15
C ASP A 249 1.90 -24.11 -2.70
N VAL A 250 3.08 -24.16 -2.06
CA VAL A 250 4.28 -24.79 -2.68
C VAL A 250 4.85 -25.98 -1.91
N ASN A 251 5.37 -25.80 -0.69
CA ASN A 251 6.01 -26.90 0.08
C ASN A 251 6.21 -26.53 1.56
N ILE A 252 5.85 -27.44 2.48
CA ILE A 252 5.98 -27.29 3.93
C ILE A 252 7.45 -27.17 4.39
N ASP A 253 8.39 -27.90 3.77
CA ASP A 253 9.79 -27.97 4.21
C ASP A 253 10.55 -26.66 3.97
N TRP A 254 10.35 -26.03 2.82
CA TRP A 254 10.97 -24.74 2.47
C TRP A 254 10.58 -23.64 3.44
N SER A 255 9.40 -23.76 4.02
CA SER A 255 8.77 -22.75 4.84
C SER A 255 9.19 -22.81 6.32
N SER A 256 9.49 -24.02 6.81
CA SER A 256 10.03 -24.21 8.17
C SER A 256 11.34 -23.43 8.39
N LYS A 257 12.16 -23.33 7.33
CA LYS A 257 13.39 -22.53 7.30
C LYS A 257 13.13 -21.05 7.60
N TYR A 258 12.12 -20.45 6.96
CA TYR A 258 11.82 -19.03 7.14
C TYR A 258 11.15 -18.74 8.48
N LEU A 259 10.31 -19.66 8.99
CA LEU A 259 9.79 -19.53 10.35
C LEU A 259 10.93 -19.47 11.38
N ASN A 260 11.91 -20.37 11.29
CA ASN A 260 13.06 -20.33 12.20
C ASN A 260 13.86 -19.03 12.06
N ARG A 261 14.12 -18.57 10.83
CA ARG A 261 14.84 -17.31 10.59
C ARG A 261 14.09 -16.08 11.11
N ILE A 262 12.76 -16.08 11.03
CA ILE A 262 11.93 -15.02 11.63
C ILE A 262 12.12 -15.01 13.15
N GLU A 263 12.04 -16.17 13.81
CA GLU A 263 12.25 -16.26 15.26
C GLU A 263 13.66 -15.83 15.67
N GLU A 264 14.69 -16.25 14.92
CA GLU A 264 16.08 -15.81 15.12
C GLU A 264 16.18 -14.28 15.03
N LEU A 265 15.69 -13.68 13.93
CA LEU A 265 15.70 -12.22 13.76
C LEU A 265 14.97 -11.48 14.87
N VAL A 266 13.78 -11.94 15.27
CA VAL A 266 12.99 -11.31 16.34
C VAL A 266 13.72 -11.41 17.68
N SER A 267 14.47 -12.48 17.93
CA SER A 267 15.20 -12.67 19.18
C SER A 267 16.54 -11.92 19.25
N GLU A 268 17.22 -11.76 18.11
CA GLU A 268 18.59 -11.23 18.06
C GLU A 268 18.67 -9.75 17.66
N CYS A 269 17.67 -9.25 16.93
CA CYS A 269 17.68 -7.91 16.37
C CYS A 269 16.64 -6.98 17.03
N ASN A 270 16.97 -5.70 17.14
CA ASN A 270 16.03 -4.68 17.59
C ASN A 270 15.12 -4.25 16.42
N LEU A 271 13.99 -4.94 16.26
CA LEU A 271 13.03 -4.71 15.19
C LEU A 271 11.83 -3.87 15.67
N PRO A 272 11.23 -3.03 14.80
CA PRO A 272 10.01 -2.31 15.15
C PRO A 272 8.89 -3.26 15.56
N LYS A 273 8.25 -3.02 16.71
CA LYS A 273 7.20 -3.88 17.27
C LYS A 273 6.04 -4.11 16.29
N ILE A 274 5.67 -3.07 15.54
CA ILE A 274 4.60 -3.13 14.54
C ILE A 274 4.92 -4.18 13.46
N LYS A 275 6.18 -4.25 13.00
CA LYS A 275 6.63 -5.24 12.02
C LYS A 275 6.61 -6.66 12.57
N ILE A 276 7.02 -6.86 13.81
CA ILE A 276 6.93 -8.16 14.48
C ILE A 276 5.46 -8.60 14.60
N CYS A 277 4.59 -7.67 15.00
CA CYS A 277 3.15 -7.89 15.11
C CYS A 277 2.52 -8.30 13.77
N GLU A 278 2.84 -7.59 12.68
CA GLU A 278 2.39 -7.94 11.32
C GLU A 278 2.81 -9.35 10.91
N VAL A 279 4.09 -9.71 11.09
CA VAL A 279 4.60 -11.03 10.70
C VAL A 279 3.95 -12.15 11.49
N TYR A 280 3.87 -12.03 12.82
CA TYR A 280 3.21 -13.06 13.63
C TYR A 280 1.72 -13.18 13.33
N ALA A 281 1.04 -12.07 13.03
CA ALA A 281 -0.34 -12.12 12.56
C ALA A 281 -0.48 -12.91 11.26
N ASN A 282 0.39 -12.66 10.28
CA ASN A 282 0.36 -13.35 8.98
C ASN A 282 0.66 -14.84 9.13
N ILE A 283 1.64 -15.22 9.96
CA ILE A 283 1.91 -16.63 10.28
C ILE A 283 0.67 -17.28 10.93
N GLY A 284 0.02 -16.57 11.86
CA GLY A 284 -1.24 -17.00 12.48
C GLY A 284 -2.33 -17.26 11.44
N CYS A 285 -2.55 -16.33 10.51
CA CYS A 285 -3.49 -16.45 9.40
C CYS A 285 -3.18 -17.66 8.51
N ILE A 286 -1.92 -17.85 8.15
CA ILE A 286 -1.50 -18.98 7.31
C ILE A 286 -1.82 -20.32 7.98
N PHE A 287 -1.49 -20.48 9.27
CA PHE A 287 -1.81 -21.70 10.00
C PHE A 287 -3.33 -21.89 10.17
N HIS A 288 -4.09 -20.81 10.28
CA HIS A 288 -5.56 -20.85 10.31
C HIS A 288 -6.11 -21.40 8.98
N MET A 289 -5.62 -20.89 7.84
CA MET A 289 -6.05 -21.34 6.51
C MET A 289 -5.77 -22.83 6.26
N ILE A 290 -4.63 -23.35 6.72
CA ILE A 290 -4.33 -24.79 6.63
C ILE A 290 -4.94 -25.63 7.78
N LYS A 291 -5.78 -25.00 8.63
CA LYS A 291 -6.54 -25.61 9.74
C LYS A 291 -5.66 -26.16 10.88
N ASP A 292 -4.42 -25.72 11.01
CA ASP A 292 -3.57 -25.96 12.19
C ASP A 292 -3.87 -24.89 13.24
N TYR A 293 -5.07 -24.96 13.83
CA TYR A 293 -5.56 -23.99 14.80
C TYR A 293 -4.68 -23.90 16.06
N ALA A 294 -3.96 -24.99 16.39
CA ALA A 294 -3.04 -25.02 17.52
C ALA A 294 -1.84 -24.10 17.29
N LYS A 295 -1.16 -24.21 16.14
CA LYS A 295 -0.06 -23.30 15.80
C LYS A 295 -0.56 -21.89 15.52
N SER A 296 -1.69 -21.76 14.82
CA SER A 296 -2.29 -20.46 14.54
C SER A 296 -2.50 -19.65 15.83
N LEU A 297 -3.08 -20.28 16.87
CA LEU A 297 -3.28 -19.66 18.17
C LEU A 297 -1.96 -19.22 18.83
N VAL A 298 -0.91 -20.05 18.77
CA VAL A 298 0.41 -19.68 19.32
C VAL A 298 0.95 -18.40 18.68
N TYR A 299 0.81 -18.24 17.37
CA TYR A 299 1.29 -17.06 16.67
C TYR A 299 0.42 -15.82 16.92
N TYR A 300 -0.90 -15.96 17.06
CA TYR A 300 -1.74 -14.85 17.51
C TYR A 300 -1.44 -14.44 18.96
N GLU A 301 -1.15 -15.38 19.85
CA GLU A 301 -0.70 -15.08 21.22
C GLU A 301 0.66 -14.36 21.22
N LYS A 302 1.60 -14.77 20.34
CA LYS A 302 2.86 -14.03 20.13
C LYS A 302 2.62 -12.63 19.59
N MET A 303 1.75 -12.46 18.58
CA MET A 303 1.35 -11.15 18.06
C MET A 303 0.90 -10.23 19.20
N LEU A 304 0.03 -10.71 20.10
CA LEU A 304 -0.50 -9.96 21.26
C LEU A 304 0.57 -9.46 22.23
N THR A 305 1.76 -10.06 22.25
CA THR A 305 2.87 -9.55 23.08
C THR A 305 3.49 -8.25 22.54
N TYR A 306 3.26 -7.95 21.26
CA TYR A 306 3.78 -6.76 20.57
C TYR A 306 2.69 -5.74 20.22
N GLY A 307 1.41 -6.12 20.32
CA GLY A 307 0.25 -5.31 19.97
C GLY A 307 -0.83 -6.16 19.31
N PHE A 308 -1.71 -5.57 18.52
CA PHE A 308 -2.52 -6.34 17.58
C PHE A 308 -2.54 -5.62 16.23
N ASN A 309 -2.70 -6.39 15.16
CA ASN A 309 -2.65 -5.84 13.81
C ASN A 309 -4.06 -5.42 13.31
N THR A 310 -5.02 -6.35 13.30
CA THR A 310 -6.39 -6.05 12.85
C THR A 310 -7.45 -6.77 13.69
N LEU A 311 -8.70 -6.29 13.66
CA LEU A 311 -9.83 -7.00 14.27
C LEU A 311 -10.05 -8.39 13.65
N THR A 312 -9.77 -8.57 12.35
CA THR A 312 -9.86 -9.87 11.67
C THR A 312 -8.95 -10.91 12.32
N ASN A 313 -7.72 -10.53 12.66
CA ASN A 313 -6.77 -11.45 13.30
C ASN A 313 -7.25 -11.86 14.70
N LEU A 314 -7.90 -10.96 15.43
CA LEU A 314 -8.52 -11.28 16.72
C LEU A 314 -9.73 -12.20 16.57
N ILE A 315 -10.54 -12.03 15.51
CA ILE A 315 -11.65 -12.93 15.17
C ILE A 315 -11.11 -14.33 14.85
N TYR A 316 -10.01 -14.44 14.09
CA TYR A 316 -9.38 -15.73 13.76
C TYR A 316 -8.77 -16.39 15.00
N MET A 317 -8.19 -15.60 15.90
CA MET A 317 -7.73 -16.09 17.21
C MET A 317 -8.89 -16.65 18.04
N ALA A 318 -10.04 -15.95 18.07
CA ALA A 318 -11.24 -16.41 18.77
C ALA A 318 -11.77 -17.73 18.20
N ASP A 319 -11.80 -17.85 16.87
CA ASP A 319 -12.16 -19.11 16.20
C ASP A 319 -11.19 -20.23 16.58
N CYS A 320 -9.88 -19.97 16.59
CA CYS A 320 -8.89 -20.96 17.02
C CYS A 320 -9.14 -21.44 18.46
N GLN A 321 -9.37 -20.52 19.40
CA GLN A 321 -9.73 -20.85 20.77
C GLN A 321 -10.98 -21.73 20.80
N ASN A 322 -12.02 -21.36 20.04
CA ASN A 322 -13.27 -22.10 20.01
C ASN A 322 -13.14 -23.51 19.41
N ARG A 323 -12.43 -23.65 18.28
CA ARG A 323 -12.15 -24.92 17.59
C ARG A 323 -11.37 -25.89 18.48
N LEU A 324 -10.47 -25.35 19.31
CA LEU A 324 -9.68 -26.11 20.28
C LEU A 324 -10.41 -26.38 21.60
N GLY A 325 -11.67 -25.94 21.73
CA GLY A 325 -12.45 -26.10 22.97
C GLY A 325 -11.91 -25.28 24.15
N ARG A 326 -11.11 -24.24 23.88
CA ARG A 326 -10.58 -23.31 24.88
C ARG A 326 -11.59 -22.19 25.15
N PRO A 327 -11.57 -21.58 26.35
CA PRO A 327 -12.34 -20.37 26.61
C PRO A 327 -11.88 -19.24 25.69
N ILE A 328 -12.84 -18.50 25.14
CA ILE A 328 -12.56 -17.39 24.22
C ILE A 328 -12.09 -16.20 25.05
N LYS A 329 -10.85 -15.76 24.82
CA LYS A 329 -10.21 -14.65 25.53
C LYS A 329 -9.82 -13.58 24.51
N MET A 330 -10.58 -12.49 24.51
CA MET A 330 -10.37 -11.33 23.64
C MET A 330 -9.67 -10.21 24.39
N PRO A 331 -8.71 -9.49 23.77
CA PRO A 331 -8.12 -8.30 24.37
C PRO A 331 -9.16 -7.17 24.46
N ILE A 332 -8.94 -6.26 25.42
CA ILE A 332 -9.70 -5.01 25.51
C ILE A 332 -9.08 -4.02 24.52
N ILE A 333 -9.91 -3.43 23.67
CA ILE A 333 -9.48 -2.43 22.68
C ILE A 333 -10.04 -1.07 23.10
N GLU A 334 -9.20 -0.04 23.01
CA GLU A 334 -9.59 1.33 23.34
C GLU A 334 -10.58 1.88 22.30
N ASN A 335 -11.59 2.64 22.74
CA ASN A 335 -12.69 3.06 21.87
C ASN A 335 -12.21 3.82 20.61
N PHE A 336 -11.22 4.71 20.74
CA PHE A 336 -10.72 5.48 19.59
C PHE A 336 -10.06 4.60 18.52
N GLU A 337 -9.51 3.44 18.91
CA GLU A 337 -8.91 2.49 17.98
C GLU A 337 -9.98 1.59 17.37
N TYR A 338 -10.91 1.11 18.20
CA TYR A 338 -12.06 0.32 17.76
C TYR A 338 -12.93 1.07 16.74
N ASP A 339 -13.17 2.37 16.95
CA ASP A 339 -14.06 3.16 16.11
C ASP A 339 -13.57 3.33 14.67
N LYS A 340 -12.26 3.21 14.42
CA LYS A 340 -11.64 3.29 13.08
C LYS A 340 -12.07 2.13 12.17
N TYR A 341 -12.47 1.00 12.74
CA TYR A 341 -12.77 -0.19 11.95
C TYR A 341 -14.16 -0.12 11.29
N PRO A 342 -14.31 -0.75 10.11
CA PRO A 342 -15.59 -0.96 9.45
C PRO A 342 -16.65 -1.64 10.34
N ILE A 343 -17.93 -1.31 10.10
CA ILE A 343 -19.04 -1.75 10.97
C ILE A 343 -19.24 -3.26 10.99
N ASP A 344 -18.95 -3.92 9.87
CA ASP A 344 -18.96 -5.37 9.68
C ASP A 344 -17.97 -6.06 10.61
N LEU A 345 -16.69 -5.66 10.59
CA LEU A 345 -15.67 -6.21 11.50
C LEU A 345 -15.99 -5.92 12.96
N LYS A 346 -16.50 -4.71 13.27
CA LYS A 346 -16.95 -4.35 14.61
C LYS A 346 -18.06 -5.29 15.11
N CYS A 347 -19.03 -5.61 14.25
CA CYS A 347 -20.12 -6.52 14.59
C CYS A 347 -19.61 -7.93 14.87
N MET A 348 -18.70 -8.43 14.04
CA MET A 348 -18.09 -9.77 14.17
C MET A 348 -17.24 -9.89 15.43
N PHE A 349 -16.37 -8.91 15.70
CA PHE A 349 -15.57 -8.87 16.92
C PHE A 349 -16.46 -8.83 18.16
N LYS A 350 -17.51 -7.99 18.15
CA LYS A 350 -18.44 -7.84 19.28
C LYS A 350 -19.15 -9.15 19.65
N TYR A 351 -19.39 -10.04 18.69
CA TYR A 351 -19.97 -11.36 18.97
C TYR A 351 -19.07 -12.19 19.90
N PHE A 352 -17.76 -12.18 19.67
CA PHE A 352 -16.79 -12.90 20.49
C PHE A 352 -16.52 -12.25 21.86
N THR A 353 -16.96 -11.01 22.07
CA THR A 353 -16.91 -10.32 23.36
C THR A 353 -18.21 -10.40 24.16
N LEU A 354 -19.25 -11.07 23.64
CA LEU A 354 -20.50 -11.27 24.38
C LEU A 354 -20.23 -12.11 25.64
N SER A 355 -20.89 -11.77 26.75
CA SER A 355 -20.79 -12.53 28.01
C SER A 355 -21.07 -14.02 27.79
N GLU A 356 -20.37 -14.88 28.52
CA GLU A 356 -20.61 -16.33 28.53
C GLU A 356 -22.08 -16.66 28.87
N ASP A 357 -22.70 -15.86 29.74
CA ASP A 357 -24.10 -15.99 30.15
C ASP A 357 -25.12 -15.57 29.08
N THR A 358 -24.66 -15.02 27.95
CA THR A 358 -25.55 -14.56 26.89
C THR A 358 -26.34 -15.75 26.33
N PRO A 359 -27.69 -15.72 26.38
CA PRO A 359 -28.52 -16.83 25.93
C PRO A 359 -28.22 -17.27 24.49
N VAL A 360 -28.23 -18.59 24.25
CA VAL A 360 -27.90 -19.18 22.95
C VAL A 360 -28.73 -18.61 21.81
N PHE A 361 -30.03 -18.38 22.02
CA PHE A 361 -30.91 -17.80 21.01
C PHE A 361 -30.54 -16.35 20.65
N ILE A 362 -29.95 -15.59 21.57
CA ILE A 362 -29.46 -14.23 21.30
C ILE A 362 -28.23 -14.32 20.40
N LYS A 363 -27.29 -15.22 20.69
CA LYS A 363 -26.09 -15.45 19.86
C LYS A 363 -26.49 -15.89 18.44
N GLN A 364 -27.43 -16.81 18.30
CA GLN A 364 -27.98 -17.24 17.00
C GLN A 364 -28.62 -16.08 16.22
N ASN A 365 -29.48 -15.29 16.87
CA ASN A 365 -30.09 -14.11 16.25
C ASN A 365 -29.06 -13.05 15.87
N TYR A 366 -28.00 -12.91 16.67
CA TYR A 366 -26.93 -11.96 16.38
C TYR A 366 -26.19 -12.35 15.10
N ILE A 367 -25.80 -13.63 14.95
CA ILE A 367 -25.19 -14.13 13.71
C ILE A 367 -26.09 -13.83 12.51
N LEU A 368 -27.37 -14.23 12.56
CA LEU A 368 -28.28 -14.11 11.42
C LEU A 368 -28.69 -12.68 11.07
N LYS A 369 -28.86 -11.80 12.07
CA LYS A 369 -29.40 -10.45 11.83
C LYS A 369 -28.32 -9.36 11.77
N LYS A 370 -27.17 -9.57 12.41
CA LYS A 370 -26.12 -8.55 12.51
C LYS A 370 -24.87 -8.90 11.72
N ILE A 371 -24.52 -10.19 11.61
CA ILE A 371 -23.27 -10.62 10.95
C ILE A 371 -23.53 -11.05 9.51
N LEU A 372 -24.52 -11.92 9.29
CA LEU A 372 -24.86 -12.46 7.97
C LEU A 372 -25.01 -11.38 6.88
N PRO A 373 -25.62 -10.20 7.12
CA PRO A 373 -25.71 -9.14 6.11
C PRO A 373 -24.35 -8.66 5.58
N TYR A 374 -23.27 -8.80 6.35
CA TYR A 374 -21.92 -8.35 5.99
C TYR A 374 -20.94 -9.48 5.68
N LEU A 375 -21.37 -10.73 5.76
CA LEU A 375 -20.52 -11.90 5.52
C LEU A 375 -20.29 -12.08 4.01
N HIS A 376 -19.07 -11.79 3.54
CA HIS A 376 -18.63 -11.95 2.14
C HIS A 376 -17.29 -12.67 2.01
N ASP A 377 -16.45 -12.62 3.03
CA ASP A 377 -15.18 -13.35 3.03
C ASP A 377 -15.41 -14.84 3.32
N LYS A 378 -14.74 -15.70 2.56
CA LYS A 378 -14.91 -17.16 2.63
C LYS A 378 -14.51 -17.73 3.99
N GLU A 379 -13.42 -17.27 4.57
CA GLU A 379 -12.93 -17.77 5.85
C GLU A 379 -13.84 -17.30 7.00
N LEU A 380 -14.26 -16.03 6.98
CA LEU A 380 -15.26 -15.52 7.92
C LEU A 380 -16.60 -16.26 7.80
N ILE A 381 -17.02 -16.65 6.58
CA ILE A 381 -18.19 -17.51 6.38
C ILE A 381 -18.04 -18.84 7.13
N GLU A 382 -16.90 -19.52 7.00
CA GLU A 382 -16.66 -20.80 7.68
C GLU A 382 -16.61 -20.67 9.21
N ILE A 383 -16.06 -19.56 9.73
CA ILE A 383 -16.03 -19.27 11.17
C ILE A 383 -17.47 -19.16 11.70
N PHE A 384 -18.28 -18.28 11.13
CA PHE A 384 -19.63 -18.07 11.65
C PHE A 384 -20.59 -19.21 11.34
N ARG A 385 -20.34 -20.00 10.29
CA ARG A 385 -21.03 -21.28 10.06
C ARG A 385 -20.71 -22.26 11.19
N PHE A 386 -19.44 -22.40 11.58
CA PHE A 386 -19.04 -23.27 12.68
C PHE A 386 -19.65 -22.83 14.03
N GLU A 387 -19.61 -21.52 14.32
CA GLU A 387 -20.28 -20.94 15.48
C GLU A 387 -21.77 -21.30 15.51
N LEU A 388 -22.48 -21.08 14.40
CA LEU A 388 -23.90 -21.37 14.31
C LEU A 388 -24.19 -22.85 14.53
N LEU A 389 -23.44 -23.75 13.88
CA LEU A 389 -23.58 -25.21 14.05
C LEU A 389 -23.40 -25.63 15.51
N LYS A 390 -22.38 -25.09 16.20
CA LYS A 390 -22.16 -25.37 17.63
C LYS A 390 -23.35 -24.94 18.48
N LEU A 391 -23.88 -23.74 18.24
CA LEU A 391 -25.06 -23.24 18.97
C LEU A 391 -26.32 -24.09 18.69
N LEU A 392 -26.47 -24.58 17.45
CA LEU A 392 -27.62 -25.40 17.05
C LEU A 392 -27.67 -26.75 17.75
N ASN A 393 -26.53 -27.32 18.10
CA ASN A 393 -26.47 -28.56 18.89
C ASN A 393 -27.15 -28.40 20.27
N TYR A 394 -27.25 -27.17 20.80
CA TYR A 394 -27.94 -26.91 22.07
C TYR A 394 -29.44 -26.61 21.90
N THR A 395 -29.88 -26.10 20.75
CA THR A 395 -31.28 -25.65 20.56
C THR A 395 -32.10 -26.54 19.61
N ASN A 396 -31.47 -27.42 18.85
CA ASN A 396 -32.08 -28.25 17.79
C ASN A 396 -32.81 -27.46 16.69
N GLN A 397 -32.48 -26.18 16.50
CA GLN A 397 -33.16 -25.29 15.53
C GLN A 397 -32.52 -25.32 14.14
N TYR A 398 -32.30 -26.50 13.55
CA TYR A 398 -31.55 -26.66 12.29
C TYR A 398 -32.09 -25.86 11.09
N LYS A 399 -33.35 -25.41 11.13
CA LYS A 399 -33.91 -24.46 10.14
C LYS A 399 -33.08 -23.18 10.02
N LEU A 400 -32.44 -22.72 11.09
CA LEU A 400 -31.59 -21.52 11.07
C LEU A 400 -30.34 -21.69 10.21
N LEU A 401 -29.80 -22.91 10.09
CA LEU A 401 -28.69 -23.19 9.18
C LEU A 401 -29.14 -22.98 7.74
N HIS A 402 -30.33 -23.45 7.37
CA HIS A 402 -30.87 -23.20 6.04
C HIS A 402 -31.02 -21.71 5.74
N VAL A 403 -31.51 -20.92 6.71
CA VAL A 403 -31.60 -19.45 6.58
C VAL A 403 -30.22 -18.83 6.35
N PHE A 404 -29.21 -19.30 7.09
CA PHE A 404 -27.83 -18.84 6.92
C PHE A 404 -27.29 -19.16 5.52
N GLU A 405 -27.38 -20.42 5.06
CA GLU A 405 -26.89 -20.83 3.75
C GLU A 405 -27.61 -20.12 2.60
N THR A 406 -28.95 -19.96 2.68
CA THR A 406 -29.71 -19.20 1.68
C THR A 406 -29.29 -17.73 1.65
N GLY A 407 -29.00 -17.13 2.82
CA GLY A 407 -28.50 -15.77 2.92
C GLY A 407 -27.11 -15.60 2.29
N ILE A 408 -26.24 -16.61 2.38
CA ILE A 408 -24.94 -16.62 1.69
C ILE A 408 -25.12 -16.79 0.19
N GLN A 409 -25.95 -17.73 -0.26
CA GLN A 409 -26.23 -17.97 -1.69
C GLN A 409 -26.86 -16.77 -2.41
N GLN A 410 -27.54 -15.86 -1.71
CA GLN A 410 -28.08 -14.65 -2.33
C GLN A 410 -27.02 -13.59 -2.63
N LYS A 411 -25.77 -13.78 -2.15
CA LYS A 411 -24.68 -12.82 -2.28
C LYS A 411 -23.63 -13.17 -3.32
N PHE A 412 -23.58 -14.44 -3.75
CA PHE A 412 -22.68 -14.98 -4.75
C PHE A 412 -23.50 -15.60 -5.88
#